data_AF-A0A842HHN7-F1
#
_entry.id   AF-A0A842HHN7-F1
#
_cell.length_a   1.000
_cell.length_b   1.000
_cell.length_c   1.000
_cell.angle_alpha   90.00
_cell.angle_beta   90.00
_cell.angle_gamma   90.00
#
_symmetry.space_group_name_H-M   'P 1'
#
loop_
_entity.id
_entity.type
_entity.pdbx_description
1 polymer ?
#
loop_
_entity_poly.entity_id
_entity_poly.type
_entity_poly.pdbx_seq_one_letter_code
_entity_poly.pdbx_strand_id
1 'polypeptide(L)'
;MAAAQTLYWNGGYEGDQGWSTTESVTPWALTPTGDPETYWVPGYDAVFTATTPDVDVWTAVAGTVTIQDGATFTTKGTSGHSLTVNTGGSGDFTIKDNSTGDGILRVVLDGTSAWDGTITVQEFNDANSGLVIDDSNDGSATSTGKSTKIVLDGGKLMLGAGMVATTATIGELSGQGIVKIRGSYSNTRGVRMLKIDQDTNTTFSGTFGEDTTRADNRIAMTKAGTGTLVISSTSGLATDAWGGYSGETIIEAGSLYLIGSSATTYTNVSGQNSYTVFGGATFGLDGTLTFGSNFDGLVTVQDGGILDPGRQNASGTMTLAGGNGAGAGLVFEGAANIRFNLGTNQDMIVLEESSMVGSANGGDGSVTFIFYNTGDVVIGETYNIISFGGTAQGISLNTFALSEESLLAGWDGTFSYGGDGNELQFTVSAVPEPAEAALLLGLLVGGIVALHRRRS
;
A
#
# COMPACT_ATOMS: atom_id res chain seq x y z
N MET A 1 -6.52 22.72 -32.53
CA MET A 1 -6.40 21.33 -33.00
C MET A 1 -7.80 20.85 -33.34
N ALA A 2 -7.98 20.12 -34.43
CA ALA A 2 -9.26 19.44 -34.69
C ALA A 2 -9.49 18.40 -33.59
N ALA A 3 -10.75 18.18 -33.17
CA ALA A 3 -11.07 17.09 -32.25
C ALA A 3 -10.67 15.75 -32.89
N ALA A 4 -10.10 14.84 -32.09
CA ALA A 4 -9.86 13.49 -32.54
C ALA A 4 -11.19 12.86 -32.96
N GLN A 5 -11.18 12.06 -34.01
CA GLN A 5 -12.37 11.33 -34.44
C GLN A 5 -12.63 10.18 -33.46
N THR A 6 -13.90 9.93 -33.13
CA THR A 6 -14.32 8.83 -32.27
C THR A 6 -14.73 7.62 -33.10
N LEU A 7 -14.24 6.44 -32.72
CA LEU A 7 -14.63 5.16 -33.29
C LEU A 7 -15.28 4.28 -32.22
N TYR A 8 -16.24 3.46 -32.65
CA TYR A 8 -17.07 2.66 -31.77
C TYR A 8 -16.83 1.17 -31.99
N TRP A 9 -16.58 0.46 -30.89
CA TRP A 9 -16.61 -1.00 -30.83
C TRP A 9 -17.99 -1.43 -30.33
N ASN A 10 -18.91 -1.65 -31.26
CA ASN A 10 -20.35 -1.73 -30.98
C ASN A 10 -21.03 -3.03 -31.43
N GLY A 11 -20.30 -3.93 -32.09
CA GLY A 11 -20.79 -5.23 -32.51
C GLY A 11 -19.86 -6.33 -32.01
N GLY A 12 -20.43 -7.38 -31.40
CA GLY A 12 -19.71 -8.64 -31.19
C GLY A 12 -19.49 -9.30 -32.54
N TYR A 13 -18.40 -8.94 -33.23
CA TYR A 13 -18.07 -9.56 -34.49
C TYR A 13 -17.68 -11.02 -34.22
N GLU A 14 -18.41 -11.98 -34.81
CA GLU A 14 -18.05 -13.40 -34.77
C GLU A 14 -16.84 -13.62 -35.70
N GLY A 15 -15.63 -13.39 -35.17
CA GLY A 15 -14.37 -13.62 -35.88
C GLY A 15 -13.18 -12.94 -35.22
N ASP A 16 -11.98 -13.49 -35.41
CA ASP A 16 -10.68 -12.97 -34.91
C ASP A 16 -10.32 -11.61 -35.53
N GLN A 17 -11.01 -10.54 -35.15
CA GLN A 17 -10.67 -9.18 -35.58
C GLN A 17 -10.17 -8.41 -34.36
N GLY A 18 -8.87 -8.20 -34.30
CA GLY A 18 -8.21 -7.48 -33.21
C GLY A 18 -8.29 -5.95 -33.36
N TRP A 19 -7.95 -5.23 -32.30
CA TRP A 19 -7.65 -3.80 -32.36
C TRP A 19 -6.35 -3.60 -33.14
N SER A 20 -6.47 -3.40 -34.46
CA SER A 20 -5.36 -3.32 -35.40
C SER A 20 -5.45 -2.09 -36.31
N THR A 21 -4.29 -1.54 -36.68
CA THR A 21 -4.16 -0.47 -37.67
C THR A 21 -4.16 -0.97 -39.12
N THR A 22 -4.40 -2.28 -39.33
CA THR A 22 -4.36 -2.89 -40.66
C THR A 22 -5.69 -2.67 -41.37
N GLU A 23 -5.66 -2.16 -42.60
CA GLU A 23 -6.88 -1.85 -43.37
C GLU A 23 -7.78 -3.08 -43.65
N SER A 24 -7.23 -4.30 -43.56
CA SER A 24 -7.98 -5.55 -43.71
C SER A 24 -8.73 -5.98 -42.44
N VAL A 25 -8.54 -5.28 -41.33
CA VAL A 25 -9.16 -5.54 -40.03
C VAL A 25 -10.05 -4.35 -39.68
N THR A 26 -11.36 -4.50 -39.83
CA THR A 26 -12.33 -3.39 -39.78
C THR A 26 -13.41 -3.52 -38.68
N PRO A 27 -13.05 -3.84 -37.43
CA PRO A 27 -14.04 -4.05 -36.36
C PRO A 27 -14.65 -2.75 -35.81
N TRP A 28 -14.30 -1.58 -36.35
CA TRP A 28 -14.72 -0.28 -35.83
C TRP A 28 -15.84 0.35 -36.68
N ALA A 29 -16.77 1.01 -36.00
CA ALA A 29 -17.85 1.78 -36.61
C ALA A 29 -17.65 3.30 -36.41
N LEU A 30 -18.21 4.10 -37.32
CA LEU A 30 -18.20 5.58 -37.24
C LEU A 30 -19.29 6.14 -36.32
N THR A 31 -20.26 5.33 -35.93
CA THR A 31 -21.36 5.73 -35.04
C THR A 31 -21.65 4.64 -34.02
N PRO A 32 -22.24 4.97 -32.84
CA PRO A 32 -22.47 3.98 -31.77
C PRO A 32 -23.31 2.77 -32.18
N THR A 33 -24.16 2.89 -33.19
CA THR A 33 -25.05 1.81 -33.67
C THR A 33 -24.85 1.46 -35.14
N GLY A 34 -23.76 1.94 -35.75
CA GLY A 34 -23.43 1.67 -37.15
C GLY A 34 -22.75 0.32 -37.33
N ASP A 35 -22.74 -0.18 -38.57
CA ASP A 35 -22.00 -1.39 -38.89
C ASP A 35 -20.48 -1.15 -38.82
N PRO A 36 -19.68 -2.14 -38.37
CA PRO A 36 -18.22 -2.09 -38.47
C PRO A 36 -17.77 -2.01 -39.93
N GLU A 37 -17.04 -0.95 -40.27
CA GLU A 37 -16.63 -0.66 -41.66
C GLU A 37 -15.23 -0.05 -41.78
N THR A 38 -14.56 0.23 -40.67
CA THR A 38 -13.25 0.90 -40.67
C THR A 38 -12.25 0.23 -39.75
N TYR A 39 -10.97 0.45 -40.05
CA TYR A 39 -9.83 0.03 -39.24
C TYR A 39 -9.45 1.12 -38.23
N TRP A 40 -8.57 0.78 -37.29
CA TRP A 40 -8.11 1.72 -36.27
C TRP A 40 -7.08 2.73 -36.83
N VAL A 41 -7.28 4.02 -36.53
CA VAL A 41 -6.30 5.07 -36.83
C VAL A 41 -5.66 5.54 -35.51
N PRO A 42 -4.32 5.52 -35.38
CA PRO A 42 -3.64 5.97 -34.16
C PRO A 42 -4.03 7.39 -33.72
N GLY A 43 -4.29 7.55 -32.43
CA GLY A 43 -4.65 8.84 -31.80
C GLY A 43 -6.14 9.17 -31.85
N TYR A 44 -6.98 8.32 -32.44
CA TYR A 44 -8.44 8.46 -32.36
C TYR A 44 -8.97 8.08 -30.98
N ASP A 45 -10.19 8.51 -30.67
CA ASP A 45 -10.88 8.12 -29.44
C ASP A 45 -11.63 6.79 -29.66
N ALA A 46 -11.54 5.88 -28.69
CA ALA A 46 -12.22 4.60 -28.72
C ALA A 46 -13.40 4.58 -27.74
N VAL A 47 -14.56 4.09 -28.18
CA VAL A 47 -15.71 3.85 -27.32
C VAL A 47 -16.20 2.42 -27.47
N PHE A 48 -16.16 1.65 -26.38
CA PHE A 48 -16.69 0.30 -26.31
C PHE A 48 -18.13 0.35 -25.79
N THR A 49 -19.07 0.07 -26.70
CA THR A 49 -20.51 -0.02 -26.39
C THR A 49 -21.02 -1.46 -26.47
N ALA A 50 -20.23 -2.38 -27.01
CA ALA A 50 -20.51 -3.80 -26.89
C ALA A 50 -20.43 -4.24 -25.43
N THR A 51 -21.27 -5.19 -25.01
CA THR A 51 -21.23 -5.76 -23.66
C THR A 51 -20.03 -6.69 -23.53
N THR A 52 -19.12 -6.38 -22.59
CA THR A 52 -17.93 -7.21 -22.24
C THR A 52 -17.16 -7.79 -23.44
N PRO A 53 -16.71 -6.98 -24.42
CA PRO A 53 -15.98 -7.50 -25.57
C PRO A 53 -14.63 -8.06 -25.14
N ASP A 54 -14.20 -9.14 -25.80
CA ASP A 54 -12.85 -9.69 -25.72
C ASP A 54 -12.06 -9.25 -26.96
N VAL A 55 -11.06 -8.40 -26.76
CA VAL A 55 -10.40 -7.61 -27.80
C VAL A 55 -8.94 -8.03 -27.88
N ASP A 56 -8.57 -8.70 -28.96
CA ASP A 56 -7.16 -8.97 -29.27
C ASP A 56 -6.45 -7.67 -29.68
N VAL A 57 -5.60 -7.14 -28.81
CA VAL A 57 -4.88 -5.90 -29.04
C VAL A 57 -3.62 -6.20 -29.84
N TRP A 58 -3.42 -5.49 -30.97
CA TRP A 58 -2.16 -5.51 -31.70
C TRP A 58 -1.21 -4.44 -31.19
N THR A 59 -0.85 -3.47 -32.02
CA THR A 59 -0.23 -2.23 -31.57
C THR A 59 -1.20 -1.10 -31.87
N ALA A 60 -1.69 -0.46 -30.81
CA ALA A 60 -2.67 0.60 -30.91
C ALA A 60 -2.28 1.78 -30.01
N VAL A 61 -2.58 2.98 -30.50
CA VAL A 61 -2.48 4.23 -29.74
C VAL A 61 -3.84 4.91 -29.82
N ALA A 62 -4.41 5.25 -28.67
CA ALA A 62 -5.68 5.95 -28.54
C ALA A 62 -5.50 7.30 -27.88
N GLY A 63 -6.35 8.27 -28.27
CA GLY A 63 -6.51 9.52 -27.54
C GLY A 63 -7.13 9.22 -26.18
N THR A 64 -8.44 8.98 -26.18
CA THR A 64 -9.19 8.49 -25.03
C THR A 64 -9.78 7.10 -25.28
N VAL A 65 -10.09 6.39 -24.18
CA VAL A 65 -10.83 5.11 -24.23
C VAL A 65 -11.99 5.16 -23.25
N THR A 66 -13.21 4.94 -23.74
CA THR A 66 -14.43 4.87 -22.91
C THR A 66 -15.04 3.48 -23.00
N ILE A 67 -15.34 2.86 -21.85
CA ILE A 67 -15.89 1.50 -21.77
C ILE A 67 -17.19 1.55 -20.98
N GLN A 68 -18.30 1.14 -21.59
CA GLN A 68 -19.62 1.24 -20.97
C GLN A 68 -19.97 0.04 -20.07
N ASP A 69 -19.75 -1.18 -20.56
CA ASP A 69 -20.21 -2.42 -19.93
C ASP A 69 -19.06 -3.42 -19.69
N GLY A 70 -17.89 -2.89 -19.31
CA GLY A 70 -16.65 -3.67 -19.16
C GLY A 70 -16.01 -4.08 -20.50
N ALA A 71 -14.71 -4.36 -20.51
CA ALA A 71 -14.01 -4.96 -21.65
C ALA A 71 -12.85 -5.86 -21.19
N THR A 72 -12.40 -6.77 -22.05
CA THR A 72 -11.16 -7.53 -21.87
C THR A 72 -10.22 -7.23 -23.01
N PHE A 73 -9.00 -6.76 -22.69
CA PHE A 73 -7.90 -6.63 -23.64
C PHE A 73 -7.00 -7.85 -23.52
N THR A 74 -6.77 -8.50 -24.65
CA THR A 74 -5.96 -9.70 -24.73
C THR A 74 -4.92 -9.64 -25.85
N THR A 75 -4.07 -10.65 -25.91
CA THR A 75 -3.09 -10.86 -26.98
C THR A 75 -3.24 -12.27 -27.52
N LYS A 76 -3.23 -12.43 -28.85
CA LYS A 76 -3.16 -13.71 -29.54
C LYS A 76 -1.85 -13.81 -30.31
N GLY A 77 -1.14 -14.93 -30.16
CA GLY A 77 0.12 -15.21 -30.85
C GLY A 77 1.37 -14.81 -30.05
N THR A 78 2.54 -14.81 -30.71
CA THR A 78 3.86 -14.72 -30.04
C THR A 78 4.58 -13.37 -30.27
N SER A 79 3.88 -12.36 -30.76
CA SER A 79 4.47 -11.04 -31.03
C SER A 79 4.36 -10.11 -29.83
N GLY A 80 4.98 -8.94 -29.90
CA GLY A 80 4.81 -7.89 -28.90
C GLY A 80 3.60 -7.02 -29.22
N HIS A 81 2.67 -6.92 -28.27
CA HIS A 81 1.42 -6.18 -28.38
C HIS A 81 1.37 -5.05 -27.34
N SER A 82 0.74 -3.95 -27.70
CA SER A 82 0.63 -2.77 -26.84
C SER A 82 -0.58 -1.93 -27.18
N LEU A 83 -1.34 -1.52 -26.17
CA LEU A 83 -2.29 -0.42 -26.23
C LEU A 83 -1.71 0.76 -25.46
N THR A 84 -1.61 1.94 -26.07
CA THR A 84 -1.23 3.19 -25.38
C THR A 84 -2.41 4.14 -25.36
N VAL A 85 -2.72 4.71 -24.20
CA VAL A 85 -3.80 5.69 -24.01
C VAL A 85 -3.17 7.04 -23.65
N ASN A 86 -3.25 8.01 -24.57
CA ASN A 86 -2.49 9.27 -24.52
C ASN A 86 -3.20 10.43 -23.82
N THR A 87 -4.47 10.29 -23.47
CA THR A 87 -5.22 11.37 -22.79
C THR A 87 -5.81 10.87 -21.48
N GLY A 88 -6.58 9.77 -21.50
CA GLY A 88 -7.25 9.22 -20.33
C GLY A 88 -8.40 8.30 -20.74
N GLY A 89 -9.23 7.90 -19.80
CA GLY A 89 -10.35 7.03 -20.14
C GLY A 89 -11.28 6.75 -18.97
N SER A 90 -12.29 5.94 -19.22
CA SER A 90 -13.26 5.56 -18.20
C SER A 90 -13.85 4.18 -18.43
N GLY A 91 -14.41 3.61 -17.37
CA GLY A 91 -15.02 2.29 -17.35
C GLY A 91 -14.08 1.22 -16.84
N ASP A 92 -14.61 0.01 -16.70
CA ASP A 92 -13.84 -1.11 -16.17
C ASP A 92 -13.23 -1.94 -17.30
N PHE A 93 -12.00 -2.42 -17.13
CA PHE A 93 -11.45 -3.40 -18.05
C PHE A 93 -10.51 -4.40 -17.39
N THR A 94 -10.35 -5.54 -18.05
CA THR A 94 -9.40 -6.58 -17.69
C THR A 94 -8.29 -6.66 -18.73
N ILE A 95 -7.04 -6.82 -18.29
CA ILE A 95 -5.91 -7.17 -19.16
C ILE A 95 -5.57 -8.63 -18.90
N LYS A 96 -5.50 -9.44 -19.96
CA LYS A 96 -5.26 -10.88 -19.85
C LYS A 96 -4.36 -11.40 -20.96
N ASP A 97 -3.49 -12.34 -20.63
CA ASP A 97 -2.79 -13.15 -21.64
C ASP A 97 -3.67 -14.32 -22.13
N ASN A 98 -3.91 -14.39 -23.45
CA ASN A 98 -4.46 -15.58 -24.10
C ASN A 98 -3.48 -16.15 -25.14
N SER A 99 -2.21 -15.74 -25.10
CA SER A 99 -1.20 -16.27 -26.01
C SER A 99 -0.83 -17.72 -25.65
N THR A 100 -0.49 -18.50 -26.68
CA THR A 100 0.00 -19.88 -26.53
C THR A 100 1.53 -19.96 -26.43
N GLY A 101 2.21 -18.84 -26.14
CA GLY A 101 3.68 -18.73 -26.11
C GLY A 101 4.17 -17.44 -25.44
N ASP A 102 5.30 -16.89 -25.88
CA ASP A 102 5.94 -15.70 -25.27
C ASP A 102 5.29 -14.36 -25.69
N GLY A 103 3.96 -14.33 -25.81
CA GLY A 103 3.22 -13.12 -26.18
C GLY A 103 3.41 -12.03 -25.13
N ILE A 104 3.64 -10.79 -25.58
CA ILE A 104 3.74 -9.64 -24.67
C ILE A 104 2.49 -8.78 -24.85
N LEU A 105 1.77 -8.48 -23.77
CA LEU A 105 0.69 -7.48 -23.79
C LEU A 105 0.95 -6.40 -22.75
N ARG A 106 1.02 -5.15 -23.23
CA ARG A 106 1.12 -3.97 -22.37
C ARG A 106 -0.06 -3.05 -22.63
N VAL A 107 -0.71 -2.61 -21.55
CA VAL A 107 -1.58 -1.42 -21.62
C VAL A 107 -0.84 -0.29 -20.93
N VAL A 108 -0.57 0.77 -21.67
CA VAL A 108 0.21 1.93 -21.23
C VAL A 108 -0.74 3.10 -21.00
N LEU A 109 -0.70 3.65 -19.79
CA LEU A 109 -1.41 4.85 -19.37
C LEU A 109 -0.45 6.04 -19.44
N ASP A 110 -0.46 6.75 -20.58
CA ASP A 110 0.52 7.78 -20.96
C ASP A 110 -0.10 9.19 -21.10
N GLY A 111 -1.33 9.38 -20.59
CA GLY A 111 -2.10 10.59 -20.82
C GLY A 111 -2.13 11.58 -19.68
N THR A 112 -2.61 12.80 -19.93
CA THR A 112 -2.62 13.85 -18.89
C THR A 112 -3.85 13.81 -17.96
N SER A 113 -4.83 12.95 -18.24
CA SER A 113 -6.10 12.84 -17.51
C SER A 113 -6.28 11.45 -16.93
N ALA A 114 -6.75 11.38 -15.70
CA ALA A 114 -6.91 10.12 -14.97
C ALA A 114 -7.87 9.14 -15.65
N TRP A 115 -7.60 7.84 -15.51
CA TRP A 115 -8.59 6.80 -15.76
C TRP A 115 -9.68 6.82 -14.67
N ASP A 116 -10.94 6.80 -15.05
CA ASP A 116 -12.08 6.71 -14.13
C ASP A 116 -12.74 5.33 -14.21
N GLY A 117 -12.33 4.43 -13.32
CA GLY A 117 -12.79 3.04 -13.31
C GLY A 117 -11.76 2.05 -12.78
N THR A 118 -12.08 0.78 -12.92
CA THR A 118 -11.30 -0.35 -12.39
C THR A 118 -10.53 -1.05 -13.49
N ILE A 119 -9.24 -1.24 -13.27
CA ILE A 119 -8.34 -1.97 -14.14
C ILE A 119 -7.93 -3.26 -13.44
N THR A 120 -8.40 -4.40 -13.95
CA THR A 120 -8.01 -5.73 -13.47
C THR A 120 -6.87 -6.27 -14.31
N VAL A 121 -5.75 -6.64 -13.70
CA VAL A 121 -4.58 -7.16 -14.40
C VAL A 121 -4.38 -8.62 -14.00
N GLN A 122 -4.67 -9.55 -14.91
CA GLN A 122 -4.49 -10.98 -14.67
C GLN A 122 -3.02 -11.41 -14.75
N GLU A 123 -2.73 -12.62 -14.32
CA GLU A 123 -1.40 -13.23 -14.41
C GLU A 123 -0.88 -13.28 -15.86
N PHE A 124 0.43 -13.01 -16.00
CA PHE A 124 1.16 -13.11 -17.26
C PHE A 124 2.42 -13.95 -17.05
N ASN A 125 2.71 -14.83 -17.99
CA ASN A 125 3.97 -15.57 -18.02
C ASN A 125 5.15 -14.65 -18.35
N ASP A 126 4.97 -13.72 -19.30
CA ASP A 126 6.03 -12.79 -19.68
C ASP A 126 6.27 -11.71 -18.62
N ALA A 127 7.54 -11.39 -18.38
CA ALA A 127 7.96 -10.45 -17.35
C ALA A 127 7.64 -8.98 -17.69
N ASN A 128 7.39 -8.66 -18.96
CA ASN A 128 7.12 -7.32 -19.47
C ASN A 128 5.65 -7.07 -19.81
N SER A 129 4.77 -8.05 -19.58
CA SER A 129 3.33 -7.91 -19.75
C SER A 129 2.64 -7.39 -18.48
N GLY A 130 1.58 -6.60 -18.68
CA GLY A 130 0.77 -6.02 -17.62
C GLY A 130 0.36 -4.57 -17.89
N LEU A 131 -0.03 -3.88 -16.83
CA LEU A 131 -0.36 -2.46 -16.86
C LEU A 131 0.92 -1.65 -16.66
N VAL A 132 1.16 -0.66 -17.52
CA VAL A 132 2.28 0.27 -17.42
C VAL A 132 1.72 1.68 -17.17
N ILE A 133 2.19 2.33 -16.11
CA ILE A 133 1.97 3.76 -15.93
C ILE A 133 3.15 4.50 -16.54
N ASP A 134 2.85 5.33 -17.54
CA ASP A 134 3.75 6.21 -18.27
C ASP A 134 5.07 5.56 -18.74
N ASP A 135 5.13 5.30 -20.04
CA ASP A 135 6.29 4.73 -20.70
C ASP A 135 7.05 5.70 -21.59
N SER A 136 6.68 6.97 -21.54
CA SER A 136 7.32 8.04 -22.27
C SER A 136 8.78 8.25 -21.79
N ASN A 137 9.62 8.87 -22.61
CA ASN A 137 10.97 9.27 -22.19
C ASN A 137 11.06 10.78 -21.85
N ASP A 138 9.93 11.50 -21.90
CA ASP A 138 9.87 12.95 -21.75
C ASP A 138 9.39 13.39 -20.36
N GLY A 139 9.03 12.44 -19.48
CA GLY A 139 8.59 12.73 -18.11
C GLY A 139 7.22 13.39 -18.05
N SER A 140 6.32 12.98 -18.95
CA SER A 140 5.00 13.58 -19.11
C SER A 140 4.02 13.22 -17.99
N ALA A 141 2.88 13.92 -17.95
CA ALA A 141 1.84 13.69 -16.95
C ALA A 141 1.20 12.30 -17.16
N THR A 142 0.95 11.58 -16.07
CA THR A 142 0.43 10.20 -16.10
C THR A 142 -1.10 10.17 -16.05
N SER A 143 -1.76 9.24 -16.78
CA SER A 143 -3.23 9.19 -16.87
C SER A 143 -3.83 8.43 -15.70
N THR A 144 -3.27 8.68 -14.53
CA THR A 144 -3.67 8.08 -13.27
C THR A 144 -4.19 9.18 -12.36
N GLY A 145 -5.19 8.84 -11.54
CA GLY A 145 -5.64 9.71 -10.48
C GLY A 145 -6.41 8.94 -9.42
N LYS A 146 -7.00 9.68 -8.47
CA LYS A 146 -7.82 9.11 -7.39
C LYS A 146 -9.04 8.29 -7.88
N SER A 147 -9.46 8.46 -9.13
CA SER A 147 -10.52 7.65 -9.76
C SER A 147 -10.02 6.32 -10.33
N THR A 148 -8.70 6.17 -10.51
CA THR A 148 -8.09 4.97 -11.10
C THR A 148 -7.93 3.89 -10.03
N LYS A 149 -8.64 2.77 -10.18
CA LYS A 149 -8.54 1.62 -9.28
C LYS A 149 -7.83 0.48 -9.97
N ILE A 150 -6.86 -0.14 -9.30
CA ILE A 150 -6.09 -1.25 -9.87
C ILE A 150 -6.26 -2.49 -8.99
N VAL A 151 -6.75 -3.56 -9.61
CA VAL A 151 -6.84 -4.89 -9.01
C VAL A 151 -5.82 -5.78 -9.71
N LEU A 152 -4.84 -6.31 -8.98
CA LEU A 152 -3.95 -7.33 -9.51
C LEU A 152 -4.54 -8.71 -9.22
N ASP A 153 -4.60 -9.59 -10.21
CA ASP A 153 -5.07 -10.98 -10.10
C ASP A 153 -3.97 -11.92 -10.63
N GLY A 154 -2.83 -11.91 -9.93
CA GLY A 154 -1.55 -12.48 -10.36
C GLY A 154 -0.75 -11.59 -11.33
N GLY A 155 -1.34 -10.47 -11.77
CA GLY A 155 -0.74 -9.58 -12.77
C GLY A 155 0.33 -8.64 -12.25
N LYS A 156 0.76 -7.72 -13.14
CA LYS A 156 1.87 -6.80 -12.89
C LYS A 156 1.45 -5.35 -13.15
N LEU A 157 1.67 -4.49 -12.15
CA LEU A 157 1.71 -3.04 -12.31
C LEU A 157 3.16 -2.59 -12.49
N MET A 158 3.44 -1.92 -13.60
CA MET A 158 4.78 -1.47 -13.95
C MET A 158 4.85 0.06 -13.98
N LEU A 159 5.84 0.63 -13.30
CA LEU A 159 6.17 2.05 -13.37
C LEU A 159 7.20 2.27 -14.48
N GLY A 160 6.82 2.97 -15.56
CA GLY A 160 7.63 3.09 -16.76
C GLY A 160 8.72 4.17 -16.68
N ALA A 161 9.32 4.50 -17.82
CA ALA A 161 10.49 5.38 -17.87
C ALA A 161 10.15 6.85 -17.60
N GLY A 162 8.95 7.31 -17.97
CA GLY A 162 8.53 8.70 -17.80
C GLY A 162 8.25 9.05 -16.34
N MET A 163 8.07 8.02 -15.50
CA MET A 163 7.86 8.19 -14.08
C MET A 163 9.09 8.63 -13.26
N VAL A 164 10.25 8.80 -13.89
CA VAL A 164 11.49 9.17 -13.16
C VAL A 164 11.35 10.55 -12.54
N ALA A 165 11.54 10.62 -11.22
CA ALA A 165 11.40 11.82 -10.40
C ALA A 165 9.99 12.44 -10.46
N THR A 166 8.98 11.65 -10.83
CA THR A 166 7.58 12.05 -10.83
C THR A 166 6.74 11.08 -9.99
N THR A 167 5.46 11.44 -9.81
CA THR A 167 4.49 10.69 -9.02
C THR A 167 3.31 10.28 -9.89
N ALA A 168 2.98 8.99 -9.92
CA ALA A 168 1.67 8.52 -10.38
C ALA A 168 0.74 8.40 -9.18
N THR A 169 -0.52 8.82 -9.33
CA THR A 169 -1.52 8.71 -8.27
C THR A 169 -2.61 7.74 -8.68
N ILE A 170 -2.89 6.73 -7.87
CA ILE A 170 -4.04 5.84 -8.03
C ILE A 170 -4.96 5.96 -6.83
N GLY A 171 -6.25 5.69 -7.03
CA GLY A 171 -7.26 5.72 -5.98
C GLY A 171 -7.38 4.45 -5.16
N GLU A 172 -6.95 3.32 -5.70
CA GLU A 172 -7.07 2.04 -5.00
C GLU A 172 -6.06 1.03 -5.55
N LEU A 173 -5.43 0.27 -4.66
CA LEU A 173 -4.64 -0.92 -4.99
C LEU A 173 -5.18 -2.11 -4.20
N SER A 174 -5.48 -3.21 -4.87
CA SER A 174 -5.96 -4.43 -4.22
C SER A 174 -5.60 -5.70 -5.00
N GLY A 175 -5.91 -6.85 -4.41
CA GLY A 175 -5.74 -8.17 -5.03
C GLY A 175 -4.36 -8.77 -4.77
N GLN A 176 -3.85 -9.56 -5.71
CA GLN A 176 -2.59 -10.27 -5.62
C GLN A 176 -1.71 -9.99 -6.85
N GLY A 177 -0.42 -9.67 -6.68
CA GLY A 177 0.45 -9.48 -7.85
C GLY A 177 1.80 -8.83 -7.56
N ILE A 178 2.34 -8.13 -8.57
CA ILE A 178 3.66 -7.50 -8.51
C ILE A 178 3.57 -6.03 -8.90
N VAL A 179 4.13 -5.14 -8.08
CA VAL A 179 4.40 -3.74 -8.43
C VAL A 179 5.89 -3.59 -8.70
N LYS A 180 6.28 -3.21 -9.91
CA LYS A 180 7.71 -3.14 -10.28
C LYS A 180 8.04 -1.99 -11.23
N ILE A 181 9.33 -1.78 -11.47
CA ILE A 181 9.79 -0.87 -12.52
C ILE A 181 9.71 -1.62 -13.85
N ARG A 182 9.29 -0.93 -14.91
CA ARG A 182 9.22 -1.55 -16.24
C ARG A 182 10.60 -1.95 -16.75
N GLY A 183 10.69 -3.22 -17.14
CA GLY A 183 11.82 -3.82 -17.85
C GLY A 183 13.02 -4.16 -16.97
N SER A 184 13.68 -5.27 -17.28
CA SER A 184 14.94 -5.69 -16.65
C SER A 184 16.13 -4.79 -17.00
N TYR A 185 15.95 -3.73 -17.81
CA TYR A 185 17.02 -2.87 -18.34
C TYR A 185 16.58 -1.41 -18.50
N SER A 186 15.79 -0.86 -17.57
CA SER A 186 15.56 0.58 -17.59
C SER A 186 16.90 1.32 -17.55
N ASN A 187 17.23 2.02 -18.64
CA ASN A 187 18.41 2.87 -18.76
C ASN A 187 18.20 4.22 -18.03
N THR A 188 16.97 4.51 -17.61
CA THR A 188 16.59 5.73 -16.89
C THR A 188 16.67 5.53 -15.38
N ARG A 189 17.76 6.07 -14.82
CA ARG A 189 18.06 6.06 -13.38
C ARG A 189 17.07 6.94 -12.63
N GLY A 190 16.71 6.55 -11.42
CA GLY A 190 16.00 7.43 -10.48
C GLY A 190 14.87 6.77 -9.71
N VAL A 191 14.25 7.60 -8.87
CA VAL A 191 13.12 7.25 -8.02
C VAL A 191 11.82 7.44 -8.81
N ARG A 192 10.92 6.46 -8.76
CA ARG A 192 9.56 6.54 -9.28
C ARG A 192 8.60 6.45 -8.12
N MET A 193 7.72 7.43 -7.95
CA MET A 193 6.82 7.46 -6.81
C MET A 193 5.43 6.96 -7.20
N LEU A 194 4.90 5.98 -6.47
CA LEU A 194 3.50 5.57 -6.55
C LEU A 194 2.76 6.11 -5.33
N LYS A 195 1.82 7.03 -5.57
CA LYS A 195 0.88 7.52 -4.56
C LYS A 195 -0.43 6.75 -4.64
N ILE A 196 -0.85 6.18 -3.53
CA ILE A 196 -2.11 5.43 -3.38
C ILE A 196 -3.02 6.27 -2.49
N ASP A 197 -3.89 7.07 -3.11
CA ASP A 197 -4.86 7.98 -2.46
C ASP A 197 -6.22 7.29 -2.27
N GLN A 198 -6.25 6.38 -1.30
CA GLN A 198 -7.33 5.42 -1.12
C GLN A 198 -8.20 5.75 0.08
N ASP A 199 -9.51 5.90 -0.17
CA ASP A 199 -10.53 6.14 0.85
C ASP A 199 -11.22 4.85 1.33
N THR A 200 -11.04 3.75 0.59
CA THR A 200 -11.56 2.41 0.89
C THR A 200 -10.56 1.57 1.67
N ASN A 201 -11.02 0.47 2.26
CA ASN A 201 -10.14 -0.49 2.92
C ASN A 201 -9.85 -1.64 1.97
N THR A 202 -8.58 -1.87 1.64
CA THR A 202 -8.16 -2.96 0.76
C THR A 202 -6.95 -3.71 1.29
N THR A 203 -6.78 -4.91 0.76
CA THR A 203 -5.57 -5.70 0.92
C THR A 203 -4.95 -5.93 -0.45
N PHE A 204 -3.65 -5.70 -0.54
CA PHE A 204 -2.79 -6.12 -1.63
C PHE A 204 -1.80 -7.18 -1.11
N SER A 205 -1.79 -8.35 -1.74
CA SER A 205 -0.87 -9.44 -1.42
C SER A 205 0.15 -9.59 -2.54
N GLY A 206 1.42 -9.29 -2.30
CA GLY A 206 2.37 -9.26 -3.39
C GLY A 206 3.73 -8.68 -3.05
N THR A 207 4.48 -8.40 -4.10
CA THR A 207 5.84 -7.86 -4.02
C THR A 207 5.91 -6.47 -4.63
N PHE A 208 6.67 -5.59 -4.00
CA PHE A 208 7.09 -4.31 -4.57
C PHE A 208 8.58 -4.36 -4.94
N GLY A 209 8.95 -3.93 -6.14
CA GLY A 209 10.34 -3.73 -6.56
C GLY A 209 11.09 -4.98 -7.04
N GLU A 210 10.37 -6.04 -7.43
CA GLU A 210 11.00 -7.21 -8.06
C GLU A 210 11.66 -6.85 -9.41
N ASP A 211 12.67 -7.63 -9.83
CA ASP A 211 13.41 -7.50 -11.10
C ASP A 211 14.23 -6.21 -11.32
N THR A 212 14.58 -5.45 -10.28
CA THR A 212 15.46 -4.28 -10.45
C THR A 212 16.92 -4.69 -10.68
N THR A 213 17.39 -4.66 -11.93
CA THR A 213 18.80 -5.00 -12.25
C THR A 213 19.81 -3.89 -11.94
N ARG A 214 19.37 -2.75 -11.42
CA ARG A 214 20.22 -1.60 -11.07
C ARG A 214 19.90 -1.05 -9.68
N ALA A 215 20.94 -0.76 -8.90
CA ALA A 215 20.83 -0.20 -7.55
C ALA A 215 20.35 1.27 -7.52
N ASP A 216 20.40 1.97 -8.66
CA ASP A 216 19.97 3.36 -8.81
C ASP A 216 18.53 3.52 -9.32
N ASN A 217 17.79 2.41 -9.47
CA ASN A 217 16.37 2.39 -9.80
C ASN A 217 15.57 2.05 -8.54
N ARG A 218 14.70 2.96 -8.12
CA ARG A 218 13.97 2.82 -6.86
C ARG A 218 12.49 3.11 -7.06
N ILE A 219 11.65 2.36 -6.36
CA ILE A 219 10.25 2.70 -6.16
C ILE A 219 10.13 3.38 -4.80
N ALA A 220 9.46 4.53 -4.76
CA ALA A 220 9.01 5.17 -3.53
C ALA A 220 7.48 5.06 -3.46
N MET A 221 6.93 5.10 -2.25
CA MET A 221 5.49 4.96 -2.04
C MET A 221 4.95 6.10 -1.19
N THR A 222 3.75 6.56 -1.53
CA THR A 222 2.97 7.45 -0.67
C THR A 222 1.60 6.85 -0.41
N LYS A 223 1.24 6.59 0.84
CA LYS A 223 -0.12 6.27 1.24
C LYS A 223 -0.86 7.56 1.61
N ALA A 224 -1.99 7.81 0.96
CA ALA A 224 -2.90 8.93 1.21
C ALA A 224 -4.37 8.44 1.20
N GLY A 225 -5.32 9.36 1.37
CA GLY A 225 -6.73 9.02 1.51
C GLY A 225 -7.09 8.43 2.87
N THR A 226 -8.37 8.41 3.21
CA THR A 226 -8.84 8.07 4.58
C THR A 226 -8.88 6.58 4.88
N GLY A 227 -8.75 5.73 3.87
CA GLY A 227 -8.89 4.29 3.98
C GLY A 227 -7.63 3.59 4.47
N THR A 228 -7.77 2.27 4.67
CA THR A 228 -6.67 1.37 5.04
C THR A 228 -6.13 0.63 3.83
N LEU A 229 -4.81 0.66 3.65
CA LEU A 229 -4.11 -0.26 2.75
C LEU A 229 -3.32 -1.27 3.59
N VAL A 230 -3.63 -2.56 3.42
CA VAL A 230 -2.81 -3.65 3.95
C VAL A 230 -1.96 -4.21 2.83
N ILE A 231 -0.64 -4.24 2.99
CA ILE A 231 0.29 -4.91 2.09
C ILE A 231 0.82 -6.16 2.81
N SER A 232 0.58 -7.34 2.24
CA SER A 232 1.09 -8.60 2.79
C SER A 232 1.91 -9.37 1.77
N SER A 233 2.80 -10.26 2.22
CA SER A 233 3.40 -11.23 1.32
C SER A 233 2.35 -12.21 0.76
N THR A 234 2.65 -12.80 -0.39
CA THR A 234 1.85 -13.90 -0.97
C THR A 234 2.27 -15.21 -0.31
N SER A 235 1.33 -15.93 0.33
CA SER A 235 1.62 -17.13 1.11
C SER A 235 2.30 -18.26 0.31
N GLY A 236 3.39 -18.82 0.84
CA GLY A 236 3.81 -20.21 0.56
C GLY A 236 5.25 -20.44 0.05
N LEU A 237 6.08 -19.41 -0.07
CA LEU A 237 7.49 -19.55 -0.46
C LEU A 237 8.40 -19.12 0.69
N ALA A 238 9.55 -19.78 0.86
CA ALA A 238 10.49 -19.61 1.99
C ALA A 238 11.14 -18.21 2.13
N THR A 239 10.63 -17.21 1.43
CA THR A 239 11.06 -15.80 1.39
C THR A 239 9.83 -14.88 1.50
N ASP A 240 8.97 -15.10 2.51
CA ASP A 240 7.74 -14.36 2.80
C ASP A 240 7.99 -12.84 2.97
N ALA A 241 8.13 -12.14 1.86
CA ALA A 241 8.51 -10.74 1.85
C ALA A 241 7.64 -9.87 0.94
N TRP A 242 7.17 -8.73 1.46
CA TRP A 242 6.25 -7.83 0.74
C TRP A 242 6.96 -6.82 -0.18
N GLY A 243 8.29 -6.72 -0.15
CA GLY A 243 8.98 -5.90 -1.15
C GLY A 243 10.44 -5.56 -0.89
N GLY A 244 11.11 -5.18 -1.96
CA GLY A 244 12.48 -4.67 -2.02
C GLY A 244 12.60 -3.32 -2.73
N TYR A 245 11.65 -2.43 -2.48
CA TYR A 245 11.76 -1.06 -2.98
C TYR A 245 12.68 -0.26 -2.05
N SER A 246 13.65 0.46 -2.61
CA SER A 246 14.66 1.21 -1.83
C SER A 246 14.39 2.71 -1.77
N GLY A 247 13.20 3.15 -2.20
CA GLY A 247 12.73 4.52 -2.04
C GLY A 247 12.10 4.74 -0.66
N GLU A 248 11.80 6.00 -0.35
CA GLU A 248 11.11 6.39 0.88
C GLU A 248 9.62 5.99 0.84
N THR A 249 9.06 5.73 2.02
CA THR A 249 7.62 5.55 2.23
C THR A 249 7.06 6.72 3.03
N ILE A 250 6.06 7.40 2.48
CA ILE A 250 5.36 8.50 3.16
C ILE A 250 3.93 8.08 3.42
N ILE A 251 3.43 8.30 4.64
CA ILE A 251 2.07 7.97 5.05
C ILE A 251 1.41 9.28 5.45
N GLU A 252 0.76 9.92 4.47
CA GLU A 252 0.16 11.26 4.59
C GLU A 252 -1.20 11.22 5.31
N ALA A 253 -1.98 10.15 5.10
CA ALA A 253 -3.33 10.00 5.66
C ALA A 253 -3.80 8.53 5.66
N GLY A 254 -4.83 8.27 6.47
CA GLY A 254 -5.43 6.94 6.63
C GLY A 254 -4.46 5.98 7.30
N SER A 255 -4.53 4.70 6.93
CA SER A 255 -3.68 3.66 7.54
C SER A 255 -2.91 2.86 6.49
N LEU A 256 -1.62 2.62 6.75
CA LEU A 256 -0.81 1.63 6.06
C LEU A 256 -0.43 0.53 7.05
N TYR A 257 -0.76 -0.72 6.73
CA TYR A 257 -0.26 -1.90 7.45
C TYR A 257 0.61 -2.74 6.53
N LEU A 258 1.79 -3.11 7.01
CA LEU A 258 2.69 -4.04 6.35
C LEU A 258 2.70 -5.35 7.14
N ILE A 259 2.47 -6.47 6.47
CA ILE A 259 2.41 -7.80 7.10
C ILE A 259 3.44 -8.73 6.44
N GLY A 260 4.34 -9.26 7.25
CA GLY A 260 5.52 -10.01 6.82
C GLY A 260 6.78 -9.13 6.83
N SER A 261 7.84 -9.61 6.20
CA SER A 261 9.15 -8.92 6.23
C SER A 261 9.47 -8.20 4.92
N SER A 262 10.30 -7.16 4.96
CA SER A 262 10.86 -6.58 3.74
C SER A 262 11.87 -7.54 3.11
N ALA A 263 11.90 -7.63 1.79
CA ALA A 263 12.81 -8.48 1.06
C ALA A 263 14.20 -7.85 0.96
N THR A 264 15.22 -8.65 1.27
CA THR A 264 16.64 -8.30 1.13
C THR A 264 17.34 -9.14 0.06
N THR A 265 16.64 -10.09 -0.55
CA THR A 265 17.17 -11.08 -1.48
C THR A 265 17.08 -10.66 -2.95
N TYR A 266 16.37 -9.57 -3.26
CA TYR A 266 16.27 -9.08 -4.63
C TYR A 266 17.59 -8.46 -5.09
N THR A 267 17.96 -8.75 -6.33
CA THR A 267 19.23 -8.27 -6.91
C THR A 267 19.26 -6.75 -6.88
N ASN A 268 20.35 -6.16 -6.36
CA ASN A 268 20.54 -4.71 -6.17
C ASN A 268 19.57 -4.00 -5.22
N VAL A 269 18.77 -4.74 -4.46
CA VAL A 269 18.02 -4.22 -3.33
C VAL A 269 18.79 -4.55 -2.08
N SER A 270 19.46 -3.56 -1.49
CA SER A 270 20.22 -3.75 -0.24
C SER A 270 19.38 -3.52 1.02
N GLY A 271 18.10 -3.16 0.88
CA GLY A 271 17.17 -2.86 1.97
C GLY A 271 16.26 -1.67 1.66
N GLN A 272 15.33 -1.41 2.57
CA GLN A 272 14.37 -0.31 2.52
C GLN A 272 15.03 1.01 2.95
N ASN A 273 14.43 2.15 2.58
CA ASN A 273 14.83 3.47 3.05
C ASN A 273 13.91 3.92 4.20
N SER A 274 13.81 5.22 4.47
CA SER A 274 13.01 5.76 5.57
C SER A 274 11.49 5.75 5.34
N TYR A 275 10.77 5.75 6.46
CA TYR A 275 9.33 5.81 6.59
C TYR A 275 8.95 7.08 7.35
N THR A 276 7.97 7.83 6.87
CA THR A 276 7.45 9.03 7.55
C THR A 276 5.94 8.93 7.73
N VAL A 277 5.48 9.09 8.97
CA VAL A 277 4.06 9.06 9.36
C VAL A 277 3.62 10.48 9.71
N PHE A 278 2.70 11.03 8.93
CA PHE A 278 2.17 12.38 9.16
C PHE A 278 1.07 12.39 10.24
N GLY A 279 0.75 13.59 10.73
CA GLY A 279 -0.31 13.80 11.72
C GLY A 279 -1.66 13.21 11.30
N GLY A 280 -2.27 12.41 12.17
CA GLY A 280 -3.54 11.72 11.92
C GLY A 280 -3.43 10.44 11.07
N ALA A 281 -2.26 10.14 10.50
CA ALA A 281 -2.02 8.92 9.76
C ALA A 281 -1.53 7.79 10.68
N THR A 282 -1.80 6.54 10.28
CA THR A 282 -1.40 5.33 11.03
C THR A 282 -0.42 4.48 10.22
N PHE A 283 0.67 4.07 10.86
CA PHE A 283 1.58 3.05 10.34
C PHE A 283 1.59 1.82 11.26
N GLY A 284 1.25 0.67 10.69
CA GLY A 284 1.41 -0.61 11.37
C GLY A 284 2.34 -1.56 10.63
N LEU A 285 3.03 -2.38 11.42
CA LEU A 285 3.94 -3.41 10.93
C LEU A 285 3.80 -4.65 11.80
N ASP A 286 3.47 -5.78 11.17
CA ASP A 286 3.58 -7.12 11.75
C ASP A 286 4.64 -7.91 10.98
N GLY A 287 5.89 -7.83 11.43
CA GLY A 287 7.06 -8.44 10.80
C GLY A 287 8.29 -7.54 10.85
N THR A 288 9.25 -7.78 9.94
CA THR A 288 10.54 -7.09 9.94
C THR A 288 10.68 -6.10 8.80
N LEU A 289 10.96 -4.85 9.12
CA LEU A 289 11.43 -3.82 8.20
C LEU A 289 12.96 -3.74 8.25
N THR A 290 13.64 -4.15 7.18
CA THR A 290 15.10 -4.13 7.08
C THR A 290 15.58 -2.94 6.24
N PHE A 291 16.24 -2.00 6.89
CA PHE A 291 16.88 -0.86 6.26
C PHE A 291 18.18 -1.24 5.57
N GLY A 292 18.51 -0.54 4.48
CA GLY A 292 19.75 -0.79 3.77
C GLY A 292 21.01 -0.40 4.56
N SER A 293 22.09 -1.16 4.38
CA SER A 293 23.35 -1.05 5.15
C SER A 293 24.18 0.23 4.93
N ASN A 294 23.68 1.21 4.17
CA ASN A 294 24.33 2.51 3.95
C ASN A 294 23.35 3.68 4.14
N PHE A 295 22.21 3.44 4.80
CA PHE A 295 21.20 4.45 5.07
C PHE A 295 21.00 4.60 6.58
N ASP A 296 20.75 5.84 7.00
CA ASP A 296 20.16 6.15 8.30
C ASP A 296 18.65 5.82 8.23
N GLY A 297 18.33 4.55 8.01
CA GLY A 297 16.95 4.11 7.85
C GLY A 297 16.13 4.40 9.09
N LEU A 298 15.09 5.22 8.93
CA LEU A 298 14.29 5.76 10.03
C LEU A 298 12.82 5.43 9.86
N VAL A 299 12.15 5.09 10.95
CA VAL A 299 10.70 5.31 11.09
C VAL A 299 10.51 6.62 11.84
N THR A 300 10.00 7.63 11.15
CA THR A 300 9.74 8.96 11.71
C THR A 300 8.24 9.16 11.89
N VAL A 301 7.83 9.44 13.12
CA VAL A 301 6.45 9.76 13.48
C VAL A 301 6.36 11.24 13.78
N GLN A 302 5.68 11.97 12.92
CA GLN A 302 5.46 13.40 13.08
C GLN A 302 4.40 13.69 14.15
N ASP A 303 4.27 14.96 14.51
CA ASP A 303 3.24 15.43 15.43
C ASP A 303 1.83 15.00 14.98
N GLY A 304 1.11 14.34 15.89
CA GLY A 304 -0.19 13.71 15.68
C GLY A 304 -0.16 12.33 14.99
N GLY A 305 1.00 11.80 14.63
CA GLY A 305 1.14 10.50 13.97
C GLY A 305 0.83 9.32 14.90
N ILE A 306 0.48 8.18 14.30
CA ILE A 306 0.08 6.97 15.04
C ILE A 306 0.93 5.78 14.60
N LEU A 307 1.57 5.12 15.56
CA LEU A 307 2.11 3.78 15.38
C LEU A 307 1.12 2.75 15.90
N ASP A 308 1.02 1.65 15.18
CA ASP A 308 0.15 0.52 15.51
C ASP A 308 0.94 -0.77 15.25
N PRO A 309 1.90 -1.12 16.13
CA PRO A 309 2.68 -2.34 15.98
C PRO A 309 1.74 -3.55 15.87
N GLY A 310 2.05 -4.47 14.97
CA GLY A 310 1.16 -5.57 14.64
C GLY A 310 0.19 -5.28 13.50
N ARG A 311 -1.01 -5.87 13.58
CA ARG A 311 -2.05 -5.79 12.55
C ARG A 311 -3.21 -4.96 13.05
N GLN A 312 -4.03 -4.49 12.12
CA GLN A 312 -5.29 -3.83 12.47
C GLN A 312 -6.13 -4.72 13.42
N ASN A 313 -6.30 -4.27 14.66
CA ASN A 313 -7.05 -4.96 15.73
C ASN A 313 -6.50 -6.34 16.13
N ALA A 314 -5.21 -6.61 15.93
CA ALA A 314 -4.60 -7.84 16.41
C ALA A 314 -3.13 -7.64 16.79
N SER A 315 -2.71 -8.35 17.83
CA SER A 315 -1.34 -8.31 18.34
C SER A 315 -0.32 -8.76 17.27
N GLY A 316 0.84 -8.11 17.24
CA GLY A 316 1.98 -8.52 16.42
C GLY A 316 3.29 -7.84 16.83
N THR A 317 4.32 -7.96 16.01
CA THR A 317 5.64 -7.38 16.34
C THR A 317 6.15 -6.51 15.20
N MET A 318 6.45 -5.26 15.51
CA MET A 318 7.17 -4.35 14.62
C MET A 318 8.67 -4.51 14.87
N THR A 319 9.38 -5.13 13.94
CA THR A 319 10.83 -5.29 14.03
C THR A 319 11.52 -4.35 13.03
N LEU A 320 12.40 -3.48 13.51
CA LEU A 320 13.28 -2.64 12.71
C LEU A 320 14.68 -3.26 12.72
N ALA A 321 15.23 -3.52 11.53
CA ALA A 321 16.50 -4.21 11.34
C ALA A 321 17.38 -3.52 10.28
N GLY A 322 18.65 -3.90 10.17
CA GLY A 322 19.59 -3.29 9.23
C GLY A 322 19.94 -1.83 9.58
N GLY A 323 20.47 -1.06 8.63
CA GLY A 323 20.90 0.34 8.91
C GLY A 323 22.02 0.44 9.96
N ASN A 324 23.27 0.61 9.53
CA ASN A 324 24.42 0.79 10.43
C ASN A 324 24.79 2.27 10.65
N GLY A 325 23.97 3.18 10.12
CA GLY A 325 24.16 4.61 10.23
C GLY A 325 23.88 5.13 11.65
N ALA A 326 24.62 6.14 12.08
CA ALA A 326 24.44 6.75 13.39
C ALA A 326 23.16 7.60 13.38
N GLY A 327 22.03 6.97 13.70
CA GLY A 327 20.72 7.61 13.66
C GLY A 327 19.61 6.74 13.10
N ALA A 328 19.89 5.52 12.62
CA ALA A 328 18.83 4.58 12.24
C ALA A 328 17.96 4.19 13.46
N GLY A 329 16.70 3.85 13.23
CA GLY A 329 15.77 3.42 14.27
C GLY A 329 14.43 4.16 14.26
N LEU A 330 14.01 4.65 15.43
CA LEU A 330 12.66 5.17 15.66
C LEU A 330 12.71 6.61 16.18
N VAL A 331 12.03 7.52 15.50
CA VAL A 331 12.04 8.96 15.80
C VAL A 331 10.62 9.47 15.99
N PHE A 332 10.38 10.17 17.10
CA PHE A 332 9.16 10.94 17.35
C PHE A 332 9.47 12.44 17.29
N GLU A 333 8.98 13.15 16.28
CA GLU A 333 9.26 14.58 16.10
C GLU A 333 8.37 15.50 16.95
N GLY A 334 7.26 14.97 17.47
CA GLY A 334 6.27 15.72 18.25
C GLY A 334 5.42 14.79 19.11
N ALA A 335 4.17 15.20 19.38
CA ALA A 335 3.23 14.34 20.08
C ALA A 335 2.81 13.17 19.19
N ALA A 336 2.81 11.95 19.70
CA ALA A 336 2.49 10.76 18.92
C ALA A 336 1.72 9.74 19.75
N ASN A 337 0.90 8.94 19.08
CA ASN A 337 0.19 7.83 19.72
C ASN A 337 0.80 6.49 19.32
N ILE A 338 0.85 5.56 20.27
CA ILE A 338 1.15 4.15 20.02
C ILE A 338 -0.09 3.35 20.44
N ARG A 339 -0.78 2.75 19.47
CA ARG A 339 -1.82 1.75 19.74
C ARG A 339 -1.15 0.45 20.11
N PHE A 340 -1.60 -0.19 21.19
CA PHE A 340 -0.86 -1.32 21.74
C PHE A 340 -1.80 -2.32 22.43
N ASN A 341 -1.86 -3.53 21.90
CA ASN A 341 -2.49 -4.68 22.52
C ASN A 341 -1.59 -5.20 23.65
N LEU A 342 -2.14 -5.31 24.85
CA LEU A 342 -1.42 -5.75 26.05
C LEU A 342 -2.06 -7.02 26.62
N GLY A 343 -1.23 -7.98 27.04
CA GLY A 343 -1.60 -9.27 27.64
C GLY A 343 -0.66 -10.39 27.21
N THR A 344 -1.10 -11.66 27.17
CA THR A 344 -0.20 -12.77 26.80
C THR A 344 0.23 -12.70 25.34
N ASN A 345 -0.69 -12.29 24.46
CA ASN A 345 -0.39 -11.97 23.07
C ASN A 345 -0.35 -10.46 22.92
N GLN A 346 0.75 -9.85 23.36
CA GLN A 346 0.93 -8.42 23.28
C GLN A 346 1.57 -7.98 21.96
N ASP A 347 1.43 -6.70 21.66
CA ASP A 347 2.28 -6.03 20.69
C ASP A 347 3.72 -5.93 21.19
N MET A 348 4.66 -5.67 20.27
CA MET A 348 6.03 -5.33 20.62
C MET A 348 6.69 -4.50 19.51
N ILE A 349 7.53 -3.55 19.89
CA ILE A 349 8.44 -2.85 18.98
C ILE A 349 9.88 -3.30 19.29
N VAL A 350 10.61 -3.75 18.28
CA VAL A 350 12.00 -4.24 18.42
C VAL A 350 12.90 -3.49 17.45
N LEU A 351 14.00 -2.93 17.95
CA LEU A 351 15.08 -2.39 17.14
C LEU A 351 16.25 -3.37 17.28
N GLU A 352 16.53 -4.17 16.23
CA GLU A 352 17.43 -5.33 16.34
C GLU A 352 18.92 -4.95 16.43
N GLU A 353 19.33 -3.89 15.74
CA GLU A 353 20.74 -3.56 15.61
C GLU A 353 21.24 -2.68 16.77
N SER A 354 22.44 -2.95 17.27
CA SER A 354 23.02 -2.20 18.39
C SER A 354 23.26 -0.71 18.12
N SER A 355 23.32 -0.31 16.86
CA SER A 355 23.41 1.08 16.43
C SER A 355 22.05 1.79 16.36
N MET A 356 20.95 1.05 16.38
CA MET A 356 19.62 1.64 16.32
C MET A 356 19.25 2.27 17.64
N VAL A 357 18.79 3.52 17.55
CA VAL A 357 18.38 4.32 18.71
C VAL A 357 16.95 4.82 18.54
N GLY A 358 16.30 5.06 19.66
CA GLY A 358 15.09 5.87 19.71
C GLY A 358 15.44 7.35 19.88
N SER A 359 14.57 8.26 19.44
CA SER A 359 14.61 9.65 19.87
C SER A 359 13.21 10.27 19.90
N ALA A 360 13.02 11.27 20.75
CA ALA A 360 11.77 12.02 20.85
C ALA A 360 12.04 13.50 21.14
N ASN A 361 11.33 14.38 20.42
CA ASN A 361 11.49 15.84 20.52
C ASN A 361 10.28 16.56 21.15
N GLY A 362 9.19 15.84 21.47
CA GLY A 362 7.95 16.43 21.97
C GLY A 362 7.93 16.79 23.47
N GLY A 363 8.93 16.35 24.25
CA GLY A 363 8.99 16.57 25.70
C GLY A 363 8.16 15.58 26.53
N ASP A 364 7.88 15.93 27.78
CA ASP A 364 7.19 15.06 28.75
C ASP A 364 5.78 14.69 28.30
N GLY A 365 5.45 13.40 28.35
CA GLY A 365 4.14 12.86 27.96
C GLY A 365 3.79 13.01 26.48
N SER A 366 4.77 13.31 25.62
CA SER A 366 4.52 13.49 24.18
C SER A 366 4.27 12.19 23.42
N VAL A 367 4.77 11.05 23.92
CA VAL A 367 4.49 9.74 23.32
C VAL A 367 3.50 9.01 24.20
N THR A 368 2.25 8.92 23.74
CA THR A 368 1.15 8.34 24.52
C THR A 368 0.77 6.95 24.04
N PHE A 369 0.58 6.02 24.99
CA PHE A 369 0.08 4.69 24.70
C PHE A 369 -1.45 4.64 24.77
N ILE A 370 -2.06 4.02 23.76
CA ILE A 370 -3.47 3.63 23.74
C ILE A 370 -3.51 2.11 23.92
N PHE A 371 -3.72 1.65 25.15
CA PHE A 371 -3.74 0.23 25.47
C PHE A 371 -5.10 -0.43 25.18
N TYR A 372 -5.04 -1.59 24.54
CA TYR A 372 -6.17 -2.51 24.34
C TYR A 372 -5.89 -3.80 25.10
N ASN A 373 -6.89 -4.32 25.83
CA ASN A 373 -6.73 -5.53 26.63
C ASN A 373 -7.00 -6.76 25.77
N THR A 374 -6.04 -7.69 25.68
CA THR A 374 -6.23 -8.95 24.95
C THR A 374 -7.06 -10.00 25.70
N GLY A 375 -7.49 -9.69 26.93
CA GLY A 375 -8.41 -10.48 27.74
C GLY A 375 -7.76 -11.16 28.96
N ASP A 376 -6.46 -10.98 29.15
CA ASP A 376 -5.64 -11.77 30.07
C ASP A 376 -4.56 -10.95 30.79
N VAL A 377 -4.65 -9.62 30.73
CA VAL A 377 -3.74 -8.73 31.47
C VAL A 377 -3.89 -8.92 32.98
N VAL A 378 -2.75 -8.99 33.68
CA VAL A 378 -2.66 -9.18 35.12
C VAL A 378 -2.20 -7.88 35.79
N ILE A 379 -2.98 -7.41 36.77
CA ILE A 379 -2.59 -6.27 37.61
C ILE A 379 -1.33 -6.62 38.42
N GLY A 380 -0.36 -5.71 38.43
CA GLY A 380 0.95 -5.85 39.06
C GLY A 380 2.00 -6.52 38.17
N GLU A 381 1.63 -7.01 36.99
CA GLU A 381 2.57 -7.56 36.02
C GLU A 381 3.24 -6.44 35.21
N THR A 382 4.46 -6.73 34.75
CA THR A 382 5.27 -5.83 33.93
C THR A 382 5.45 -6.44 32.55
N TYR A 383 5.13 -5.66 31.52
CA TYR A 383 5.15 -6.07 30.13
C TYR A 383 6.24 -5.29 29.38
N ASN A 384 7.04 -5.98 28.58
CA ASN A 384 8.03 -5.35 27.69
C ASN A 384 7.30 -4.76 26.48
N ILE A 385 7.50 -3.48 26.17
CA ILE A 385 6.74 -2.82 25.10
C ILE A 385 7.61 -2.31 23.95
N ILE A 386 8.83 -1.87 24.24
CA ILE A 386 9.83 -1.48 23.23
C ILE A 386 11.19 -2.03 23.64
N SER A 387 11.88 -2.72 22.72
CA SER A 387 13.27 -3.14 22.87
C SER A 387 14.17 -2.29 21.97
N PHE A 388 15.04 -1.47 22.57
CA PHE A 388 16.05 -0.70 21.85
C PHE A 388 17.32 -1.55 21.64
N GLY A 389 17.92 -1.50 20.45
CA GLY A 389 19.04 -2.40 20.13
C GLY A 389 20.36 -2.05 20.82
N GLY A 390 20.60 -0.78 21.14
CA GLY A 390 21.83 -0.29 21.77
C GLY A 390 21.93 -0.58 23.27
N THR A 391 23.00 -0.06 23.91
CA THR A 391 23.24 -0.14 25.37
C THR A 391 22.93 1.16 26.11
N ALA A 392 22.37 2.14 25.41
CA ALA A 392 21.99 3.44 25.96
C ALA A 392 20.46 3.58 25.91
N GLN A 393 19.89 4.17 26.97
CA GLN A 393 18.47 4.50 27.03
C GLN A 393 18.06 5.28 25.78
N GLY A 394 17.13 4.72 25.00
CA GLY A 394 16.72 5.33 23.72
C GLY A 394 15.99 6.65 23.92
N ILE A 395 14.93 6.66 24.73
CA ILE A 395 14.06 7.83 24.91
C ILE A 395 13.91 8.09 26.41
N SER A 396 13.87 9.36 26.83
CA SER A 396 13.70 9.66 28.25
C SER A 396 12.35 9.14 28.77
N LEU A 397 12.33 8.53 29.95
CA LEU A 397 11.14 7.86 30.50
C LEU A 397 9.93 8.80 30.63
N ASN A 398 10.16 10.07 31.00
CA ASN A 398 9.12 11.08 31.15
C ASN A 398 8.42 11.44 29.83
N THR A 399 8.98 11.06 28.67
CA THR A 399 8.35 11.23 27.36
C THR A 399 7.10 10.36 27.23
N PHE A 400 7.07 9.22 27.92
CA PHE A 400 6.01 8.24 27.80
C PHE A 400 4.89 8.50 28.81
N ALA A 401 3.64 8.41 28.34
CA ALA A 401 2.46 8.50 29.17
C ALA A 401 1.33 7.60 28.66
N LEU A 402 0.31 7.41 29.48
CA LEU A 402 -0.96 6.88 29.02
C LEU A 402 -1.72 7.98 28.26
N SER A 403 -2.34 7.61 27.15
CA SER A 403 -3.29 8.49 26.46
C SER A 403 -4.49 8.80 27.36
N GLU A 404 -5.16 9.94 27.10
CA GLU A 404 -6.44 10.26 27.76
C GLU A 404 -7.47 9.16 27.53
N GLU A 405 -7.50 8.57 26.32
CA GLU A 405 -8.37 7.44 25.98
C GLU A 405 -8.13 6.23 26.90
N SER A 406 -6.87 5.84 27.12
CA SER A 406 -6.55 4.74 28.04
C SER A 406 -6.90 5.05 29.49
N LEU A 407 -6.62 6.26 29.95
CA LEU A 407 -6.98 6.70 31.31
C LEU A 407 -8.50 6.66 31.53
N LEU A 408 -9.28 7.15 30.57
CA LEU A 408 -10.74 7.11 30.62
C LEU A 408 -11.30 5.69 30.55
N ALA A 409 -10.62 4.78 29.84
CA ALA A 409 -10.95 3.37 29.83
C ALA A 409 -10.67 2.66 31.17
N GLY A 410 -9.87 3.26 32.07
CA GLY A 410 -9.54 2.71 33.38
C GLY A 410 -8.17 2.02 33.45
N TRP A 411 -7.32 2.23 32.44
CA TRP A 411 -5.91 1.83 32.52
C TRP A 411 -5.15 2.72 33.50
N ASP A 412 -4.30 2.10 34.30
CA ASP A 412 -3.31 2.79 35.12
C ASP A 412 -2.04 1.94 35.21
N GLY A 413 -0.90 2.61 35.42
CA GLY A 413 0.39 1.95 35.54
C GLY A 413 1.57 2.91 35.44
N THR A 414 2.76 2.34 35.44
CA THR A 414 4.01 3.12 35.37
C THR A 414 4.93 2.56 34.29
N PHE A 415 5.54 3.46 33.52
CA PHE A 415 6.64 3.12 32.63
C PHE A 415 7.93 2.97 33.43
N SER A 416 8.79 2.05 33.01
CA SER A 416 10.15 1.90 33.52
C SER A 416 11.09 1.39 32.42
N TYR A 417 12.40 1.47 32.67
CA TYR A 417 13.38 0.73 31.88
C TYR A 417 13.78 -0.53 32.64
N GLY A 418 13.89 -1.65 31.93
CA GLY A 418 14.36 -2.93 32.44
C GLY A 418 15.79 -2.86 32.99
N GLY A 419 16.25 -3.95 33.61
CA GLY A 419 17.55 -4.00 34.29
C GLY A 419 18.78 -3.77 33.40
N ASP A 420 18.61 -3.91 32.08
CA ASP A 420 19.62 -3.65 31.05
C ASP A 420 19.62 -2.19 30.54
N GLY A 421 18.59 -1.41 30.88
CA GLY A 421 18.41 -0.02 30.47
C GLY A 421 17.83 0.19 29.07
N ASN A 422 17.51 -0.87 28.31
CA ASN A 422 17.14 -0.78 26.88
C ASN A 422 15.77 -1.36 26.57
N GLU A 423 15.13 -2.04 27.52
CA GLU A 423 13.73 -2.45 27.40
C GLU A 423 12.83 -1.44 28.08
N LEU A 424 12.00 -0.72 27.31
CA LEU A 424 10.88 0.03 27.87
C LEU A 424 9.81 -0.97 28.32
N GLN A 425 9.36 -0.80 29.55
CA GLN A 425 8.41 -1.67 30.23
C GLN A 425 7.21 -0.87 30.75
N PHE A 426 6.05 -1.51 30.83
CA PHE A 426 4.86 -0.97 31.49
C PHE A 426 4.38 -1.92 32.59
N THR A 427 4.32 -1.43 33.83
CA THR A 427 3.76 -2.16 34.97
C THR A 427 2.33 -1.73 35.18
N VAL A 428 1.39 -2.67 35.04
CA VAL A 428 -0.06 -2.40 35.14
C VAL A 428 -0.46 -2.26 36.61
N SER A 429 -1.13 -1.18 37.00
CA SER A 429 -1.75 -1.01 38.33
C SER A 429 -3.28 -1.09 38.28
N ALA A 430 -3.89 -0.81 37.13
CA ALA A 430 -5.32 -1.01 36.90
C ALA A 430 -5.59 -1.33 35.42
N VAL A 431 -6.69 -2.06 35.19
CA VAL A 431 -7.21 -2.38 33.85
C VAL A 431 -8.68 -1.96 33.77
N PRO A 432 -9.21 -1.69 32.57
CA PRO A 432 -10.62 -1.44 32.35
C PRO A 432 -11.50 -2.52 33.02
N GLU A 433 -12.51 -2.09 33.78
CA GLU A 433 -13.48 -3.03 34.36
C GLU A 433 -14.27 -3.73 33.24
N PRO A 434 -14.45 -5.07 33.28
CA PRO A 434 -15.34 -5.74 32.35
C PRO A 434 -16.75 -5.16 32.46
N ALA A 435 -17.37 -4.80 31.33
CA ALA A 435 -18.70 -4.18 31.30
C ALA A 435 -19.78 -5.00 32.05
N GLU A 436 -19.60 -6.31 32.18
CA GLU A 436 -20.48 -7.21 32.93
C GLU A 436 -20.41 -6.99 34.45
N ALA A 437 -19.23 -6.67 34.98
CA ALA A 437 -19.04 -6.38 36.41
C ALA A 437 -19.69 -5.03 36.78
N ALA A 438 -19.58 -4.04 35.91
CA ALA A 438 -20.24 -2.74 36.06
C ALA A 438 -21.78 -2.88 36.06
N LEU A 439 -22.34 -3.78 35.24
CA LEU A 439 -23.78 -4.05 35.22
C LEU A 439 -24.27 -4.73 36.51
N LEU A 440 -23.49 -5.68 37.05
CA LEU A 440 -23.78 -6.35 38.32
C LEU A 440 -23.72 -5.39 39.52
N LEU A 441 -22.71 -4.51 39.57
CA LEU A 441 -22.62 -3.45 40.57
C LEU A 441 -23.76 -2.44 40.43
N GLY A 442 -24.11 -2.03 39.20
CA GLY A 442 -25.25 -1.16 38.93
C GLY A 442 -26.59 -1.76 39.37
N LEU A 443 -26.81 -3.06 39.12
CA LEU A 443 -27.99 -3.80 39.58
C LEU A 443 -28.02 -3.97 41.10
N LEU A 444 -26.87 -4.20 41.74
CA LEU A 444 -26.77 -4.31 43.20
C LEU A 444 -27.03 -2.97 43.89
N VAL A 445 -26.44 -1.87 43.41
CA VAL A 445 -26.66 -0.53 43.96
C VAL A 445 -28.11 -0.07 43.69
N GLY A 446 -28.62 -0.28 42.47
CA GLY A 446 -30.02 -0.01 42.13
C GLY A 446 -31.00 -0.84 42.96
N GLY A 447 -30.69 -2.12 43.22
CA GLY A 447 -31.46 -3.02 44.06
C GLY A 447 -31.48 -2.60 45.53
N ILE A 448 -30.34 -2.17 46.09
CA ILE A 448 -30.24 -1.67 47.46
C ILE A 448 -31.03 -0.37 47.63
N VAL A 449 -30.94 0.55 46.66
CA VAL A 449 -31.71 1.82 46.68
C VAL A 449 -33.22 1.56 46.53
N ALA A 450 -33.63 0.62 45.68
CA ALA A 450 -35.03 0.24 45.54
C ALA A 450 -35.58 -0.44 46.82
N LEU A 451 -34.77 -1.26 47.50
CA LEU A 451 -35.13 -1.88 48.78
C LEU A 451 -35.19 -0.86 49.94
N HIS A 452 -34.35 0.18 49.92
CA HIS A 452 -34.41 1.27 50.91
C HIS A 452 -35.65 2.15 50.75
N ARG A 453 -36.03 2.47 49.50
CA ARG A 453 -37.27 3.22 49.19
C ARG A 453 -38.56 2.48 49.52
N ARG A 454 -38.53 1.16 49.67
CA ARG A 454 -39.70 0.35 50.07
C ARG A 454 -39.84 0.21 51.59
N ARG A 455 -38.84 0.64 52.37
CA ARG A 455 -38.80 0.54 53.84
C ARG A 455 -38.87 1.90 54.55
N SER A 456 -38.90 2.99 53.79
CA SER A 456 -39.31 4.33 54.26
C SER A 456 -40.75 4.56 53.84
#